data_AF-A0A933HL89-F1
#
_entry.id   AF-A0A933HL89-F1
#
_cell.length_a   1.000
_cell.length_b   1.000
_cell.length_c   1.000
_cell.angle_alpha   90.00
_cell.angle_beta   90.00
_cell.angle_gamma   90.00
#
_symmetry.space_group_name_H-M   'P 1'
#
loop_
_entity.id
_entity.type
_entity.pdbx_description
1 polymer ?
#
loop_
_entity_poly.entity_id
_entity_poly.type
_entity_poly.pdbx_seq_one_letter_code
_entity_poly.pdbx_strand_id
1 'polypeptide(L)'
;MEFLRTLFQLNRDAILFIYGLAFFVLGLAIVLQSRRYSQLELARSLPWLAAFGFLHAFNEWGDLFIPLQRSYLSEPGLALLTVIQLLFLAGSFACLFEFGVMLLHPVGRVRTLHTLPALLLIGWVMLSFFLLLPLSPALPTWHRESNAIARYFICLPGGLLAAYGLRQQAMHRFSGLDAPDVLNMLRIAGWALVFYALLAGLIPPPVPFPPGNWLNADTFDAVIGAPPFIFRAVIGLVMAVAIIRALKIFDLETEHFIESMEQQQILANERDRIARELHDGVIQKVYTAGLLIDSAAKMTSGDSPLAIRLSKATGVLNDAIGDLAESG
;
A
#
# COMPACT_ATOMS: atom_id res chain seq x y z
N MET A 1 -5.46 -21.05 -36.19
CA MET A 1 -4.52 -21.46 -35.13
C MET A 1 -3.07 -21.21 -35.54
N GLU A 2 -2.64 -21.67 -36.72
CA GLU A 2 -1.25 -21.51 -37.20
C GLU A 2 -0.80 -20.04 -37.32
N PHE A 3 -1.62 -19.17 -37.92
CA PHE A 3 -1.34 -17.72 -38.02
C PHE A 3 -1.05 -17.05 -36.66
N LEU A 4 -1.85 -17.34 -35.63
CA LEU A 4 -1.67 -16.77 -34.28
C LEU A 4 -0.36 -17.25 -33.65
N ARG A 5 -0.03 -18.54 -33.81
CA ARG A 5 1.24 -19.09 -33.33
C ARG A 5 2.43 -18.43 -34.01
N THR A 6 2.39 -18.26 -35.33
CA THR A 6 3.43 -17.56 -36.09
C THR A 6 3.58 -16.11 -35.63
N LEU A 7 2.47 -15.40 -35.43
CA LEU A 7 2.47 -14.02 -34.95
C LEU A 7 3.13 -13.90 -33.56
N PHE A 8 2.80 -14.80 -32.63
CA PHE A 8 3.37 -14.78 -31.29
C PHE A 8 4.84 -15.20 -31.25
N GLN A 9 5.25 -16.15 -32.10
CA GLN A 9 6.66 -16.51 -32.23
C GLN A 9 7.49 -15.36 -32.80
N LEU A 10 6.99 -14.70 -33.85
CA LEU A 10 7.70 -13.60 -34.49
C LEU A 10 7.84 -12.37 -33.58
N ASN A 11 6.88 -12.15 -32.67
CA ASN A 11 6.87 -11.02 -31.74
C ASN A 11 7.24 -11.40 -30.31
N ARG A 12 7.77 -12.61 -30.08
CA ARG A 12 8.03 -13.17 -28.73
C ARG A 12 8.86 -12.21 -27.88
N ASP A 13 9.97 -11.72 -28.44
CA ASP A 13 10.93 -10.90 -27.71
C ASP A 13 10.34 -9.53 -27.34
N ALA A 14 9.56 -8.93 -28.25
CA ALA A 14 8.84 -7.69 -27.97
C ALA A 14 7.79 -7.88 -26.87
N ILE A 15 7.05 -8.99 -26.88
CA ILE A 15 6.05 -9.29 -25.86
C ILE A 15 6.71 -9.51 -24.49
N LEU A 16 7.81 -10.27 -24.43
CA LEU A 16 8.56 -10.47 -23.17
C LEU A 16 9.15 -9.17 -22.64
N PHE A 17 9.65 -8.30 -23.53
CA PHE A 17 10.13 -6.98 -23.13
C PHE A 17 9.02 -6.13 -22.53
N ILE A 18 7.86 -6.03 -23.20
CA ILE A 18 6.67 -5.29 -22.72
C ILE A 18 6.16 -5.88 -21.40
N TYR A 19 6.20 -7.20 -21.26
CA TYR A 19 5.80 -7.89 -20.04
C TYR A 19 6.65 -7.45 -18.86
N GLY A 20 7.99 -7.53 -18.96
CA GLY A 20 8.88 -7.03 -17.91
C GLY A 20 8.70 -5.53 -17.68
N LEU A 21 8.53 -4.74 -18.75
CA LEU A 21 8.33 -3.29 -18.67
C LEU A 21 7.05 -2.92 -17.89
N ALA A 22 5.95 -3.65 -18.05
CA ALA A 22 4.71 -3.38 -17.32
C ALA A 22 4.90 -3.46 -15.80
N PHE A 23 5.62 -4.48 -15.33
CA PHE A 23 5.96 -4.63 -13.90
C PHE A 23 6.98 -3.60 -13.42
N PHE A 24 7.96 -3.26 -14.26
CA PHE A 24 8.92 -2.20 -13.95
C PHE A 24 8.22 -0.84 -13.77
N VAL A 25 7.32 -0.49 -14.69
CA VAL A 25 6.54 0.74 -14.63
C VAL A 25 5.61 0.76 -13.42
N LEU A 26 4.97 -0.37 -13.08
CA LEU A 26 4.21 -0.50 -11.84
C LEU A 26 5.08 -0.18 -10.61
N GLY A 27 6.25 -0.80 -10.49
CA GLY A 27 7.17 -0.55 -9.38
C GLY A 27 7.64 0.89 -9.32
N LEU A 28 8.02 1.47 -10.46
CA LEU A 28 8.46 2.86 -10.57
C LEU A 28 7.36 3.84 -10.19
N ALA A 29 6.14 3.65 -10.70
CA ALA A 29 5.01 4.52 -10.41
C ALA A 29 4.66 4.51 -8.92
N ILE A 30 4.68 3.34 -8.27
CA ILE A 30 4.46 3.23 -6.82
C ILE A 30 5.54 4.01 -6.06
N VAL A 31 6.82 3.87 -6.40
CA VAL A 31 7.90 4.59 -5.71
C VAL A 31 7.80 6.11 -5.89
N LEU A 32 7.45 6.57 -7.09
CA LEU A 32 7.33 8.00 -7.37
C LEU A 32 6.13 8.63 -6.65
N GLN A 33 5.02 7.89 -6.52
CA GLN A 33 3.82 8.38 -5.85
C GLN A 33 3.85 8.20 -4.32
N SER A 34 4.53 7.17 -3.80
CA SER A 34 4.58 6.90 -2.35
C SER A 34 5.37 7.94 -1.56
N ARG A 35 6.35 8.63 -2.17
CA ARG A 35 7.14 9.68 -1.51
C ARG A 35 6.33 10.87 -1.02
N ARG A 36 5.12 11.08 -1.56
CA ARG A 36 4.27 12.22 -1.19
C ARG A 36 3.35 11.94 -0.01
N TYR A 37 3.13 10.67 0.37
CA TYR A 37 1.98 10.28 1.20
C TYR A 37 2.39 9.30 2.32
N SER A 38 3.10 9.82 3.32
CA SER A 38 3.73 9.06 4.42
C SER A 38 2.77 8.61 5.54
N GLN A 39 1.62 9.28 5.70
CA GLN A 39 0.76 9.08 6.87
C GLN A 39 -0.31 7.99 6.69
N LEU A 40 -0.46 7.44 5.48
CA LEU A 40 -1.56 6.55 5.13
C LEU A 40 -1.17 5.08 5.26
N GLU A 41 -2.06 4.24 5.79
CA GLU A 41 -1.75 2.83 6.04
C GLU A 41 -1.55 2.01 4.76
N LEU A 42 -2.28 2.30 3.67
CA LEU A 42 -2.07 1.65 2.37
C LEU A 42 -0.62 1.92 1.89
N ALA A 43 -0.12 3.14 2.12
CA ALA A 43 1.24 3.53 1.73
C ALA A 43 2.33 2.70 2.43
N ARG A 44 2.05 2.09 3.58
CA ARG A 44 2.99 1.17 4.26
C ARG A 44 3.13 -0.18 3.55
N SER A 45 2.09 -0.63 2.86
CA SER A 45 2.10 -1.90 2.11
C SER A 45 2.72 -1.78 0.72
N LEU A 46 2.60 -0.60 0.10
CA LEU A 46 3.04 -0.34 -1.28
C LEU A 46 4.53 -0.59 -1.59
N PRO A 47 5.49 -0.36 -0.67
CA PRO A 47 6.88 -0.72 -0.92
C PRO A 47 7.08 -2.19 -1.30
N TRP A 48 6.29 -3.11 -0.73
CA TRP A 48 6.35 -4.53 -1.09
C TRP A 48 5.81 -4.80 -2.49
N LEU A 49 4.73 -4.13 -2.87
CA LEU A 49 4.21 -4.23 -4.24
C LEU A 49 5.20 -3.63 -5.26
N ALA A 50 5.89 -2.56 -4.91
CA ALA A 50 6.94 -1.98 -5.74
C ALA A 50 8.15 -2.93 -5.88
N ALA A 51 8.61 -3.51 -4.78
CA ALA A 51 9.68 -4.51 -4.77
C ALA A 51 9.31 -5.73 -5.63
N PHE A 52 8.06 -6.21 -5.53
CA PHE A 52 7.52 -7.23 -6.42
C PHE A 52 7.63 -6.80 -7.90
N GLY A 53 7.15 -5.60 -8.25
CA GLY A 53 7.23 -5.09 -9.62
C GLY A 53 8.65 -5.07 -10.19
N PHE A 54 9.63 -4.58 -9.43
CA PHE A 54 11.02 -4.55 -9.88
C PHE A 54 11.65 -5.95 -10.00
N LEU A 55 11.56 -6.77 -8.94
CA LEU A 55 12.15 -8.12 -8.95
C LEU A 55 11.51 -8.98 -10.06
N HIS A 56 10.19 -8.87 -10.23
CA HIS A 56 9.48 -9.59 -11.28
C HIS A 56 9.88 -9.12 -12.67
N ALA A 57 10.03 -7.81 -12.90
CA ALA A 57 10.52 -7.28 -14.17
C ALA A 57 11.91 -7.82 -14.54
N PHE A 58 12.85 -7.82 -13.58
CA PHE A 58 14.19 -8.36 -13.81
C PHE A 58 14.19 -9.87 -14.05
N ASN A 59 13.31 -10.61 -13.38
CA ASN A 59 13.12 -12.03 -13.68
C ASN A 59 12.67 -12.26 -15.13
N GLU A 60 11.63 -11.56 -15.58
CA GLU A 60 11.06 -11.74 -16.93
C GLU A 60 12.03 -11.30 -18.02
N TRP A 61 12.77 -10.21 -17.80
CA TRP A 61 13.84 -9.80 -18.70
C TRP A 61 15.01 -10.79 -18.77
N GLY A 62 15.20 -11.63 -17.76
CA GLY A 62 16.17 -12.73 -17.83
C GLY A 62 15.92 -13.68 -19.00
N ASP A 63 14.65 -13.96 -19.33
CA ASP A 63 14.26 -14.84 -20.44
C ASP A 63 14.60 -14.24 -21.82
N LEU A 64 14.83 -12.92 -21.87
CA LEU A 64 15.25 -12.19 -23.07
C LEU A 64 16.77 -12.01 -23.11
N PHE A 65 17.37 -11.51 -22.03
CA PHE A 65 18.77 -11.06 -22.05
C PHE A 65 19.80 -12.15 -21.76
N ILE A 66 19.50 -13.14 -20.93
CA ILE A 66 20.46 -14.22 -20.62
C ILE A 66 20.82 -15.02 -21.88
N PRO A 67 19.87 -15.40 -22.76
CA PRO A 67 20.19 -16.04 -24.04
C PRO A 67 21.17 -15.25 -24.92
N LEU A 68 21.10 -13.91 -24.90
CA LEU A 68 21.98 -13.04 -25.68
C LEU A 68 23.42 -13.01 -25.13
N GLN A 69 23.61 -13.35 -23.86
CA GLN A 69 24.94 -13.39 -23.25
C GLN A 69 25.74 -14.65 -23.59
N ARG A 70 25.15 -15.64 -24.28
CA ARG A 70 25.84 -16.89 -24.63
C ARG A 70 27.08 -16.69 -25.49
N SER A 71 27.13 -15.64 -26.29
CA SER A 71 28.31 -15.29 -27.10
C SER A 71 29.40 -14.55 -26.33
N TYR A 72 29.12 -14.10 -25.10
CA TYR A 72 30.00 -13.22 -24.33
C TYR A 72 30.45 -13.84 -22.99
N LEU A 73 29.64 -14.70 -22.39
CA LEU A 73 29.88 -15.30 -21.08
C LEU A 73 30.21 -16.79 -21.19
N SER A 74 31.00 -17.27 -20.22
CA SER A 74 31.27 -18.69 -20.02
C SER A 74 30.04 -19.41 -19.43
N GLU A 75 30.02 -20.74 -19.53
CA GLU A 75 28.96 -21.58 -18.94
C GLU A 75 28.71 -21.31 -17.44
N PRO A 76 29.73 -21.16 -16.57
CA PRO A 76 29.50 -20.77 -15.18
C PRO A 76 28.87 -19.38 -15.04
N GLY A 77 29.21 -18.44 -15.93
CA GLY A 77 28.62 -17.09 -15.94
C GLY A 77 27.13 -17.13 -16.30
N LEU A 78 26.75 -17.90 -17.32
CA LEU A 78 25.34 -18.11 -17.68
C LEU A 78 24.56 -18.83 -16.58
N ALA A 79 25.18 -19.82 -15.92
CA ALA A 79 24.60 -20.52 -14.79
C ALA A 79 24.32 -19.56 -13.63
N LEU A 80 25.28 -18.68 -13.31
CA LEU A 80 25.09 -17.65 -12.28
C LEU A 80 23.92 -16.71 -12.61
N LEU A 81 23.82 -16.23 -13.85
CA LEU A 81 22.69 -15.39 -14.27
C LEU A 81 21.35 -16.11 -14.16
N THR A 82 21.30 -17.40 -14.50
CA THR A 82 20.09 -18.24 -14.38
C THR A 82 19.69 -18.42 -12.91
N VAL A 83 20.66 -18.60 -12.02
CA VAL A 83 20.42 -18.66 -10.56
C VAL A 83 19.88 -17.32 -10.04
N ILE A 84 20.49 -16.20 -10.44
CA ILE A 84 20.03 -14.86 -10.05
C ILE A 84 18.60 -14.61 -10.56
N GLN A 85 18.31 -14.98 -11.81
CA GLN A 85 16.97 -14.88 -12.39
C GLN A 85 15.94 -15.65 -11.55
N LEU A 86 16.27 -16.87 -11.11
CA LEU A 86 15.38 -17.68 -10.27
C LEU A 86 15.20 -17.08 -8.86
N LEU A 87 16.24 -16.49 -8.27
CA LEU A 87 16.14 -15.77 -7.00
C LEU A 87 15.24 -14.54 -7.12
N PHE A 88 15.31 -13.81 -8.24
CA PHE A 88 14.38 -12.72 -8.52
C PHE A 88 12.93 -13.19 -8.62
N LEU A 89 12.66 -14.36 -9.20
CA LEU A 89 11.32 -14.96 -9.24
C LEU A 89 10.78 -15.24 -7.82
N ALA A 90 11.53 -15.98 -7.02
CA ALA A 90 11.08 -16.38 -5.69
C ALA A 90 10.96 -15.15 -4.76
N GLY A 91 11.92 -14.23 -4.86
CA GLY A 91 11.91 -12.96 -4.13
C GLY A 91 10.71 -12.09 -4.51
N SER A 92 10.38 -11.98 -5.81
CA SER A 92 9.21 -11.21 -6.25
C SER A 92 7.93 -11.77 -5.65
N PHE A 93 7.74 -13.09 -5.69
CA PHE A 93 6.56 -13.74 -5.10
C PHE A 93 6.48 -13.57 -3.59
N ALA A 94 7.61 -13.60 -2.88
CA ALA A 94 7.64 -13.33 -1.45
C ALA A 94 7.22 -11.89 -1.14
N CYS A 95 7.67 -10.91 -1.94
CA CYS A 95 7.21 -9.52 -1.83
C CYS A 95 5.71 -9.37 -2.10
N LEU A 96 5.18 -10.06 -3.11
CA LEU A 96 3.74 -10.06 -3.40
C LEU A 96 2.93 -10.66 -2.24
N PHE A 97 3.45 -11.74 -1.64
CA PHE A 97 2.83 -12.35 -0.47
C PHE A 97 2.82 -11.38 0.71
N GLU A 98 3.97 -10.78 1.05
CA GLU A 98 4.07 -9.82 2.16
C GLU A 98 3.16 -8.60 1.94
N PHE A 99 3.05 -8.11 0.70
CA PHE A 99 2.05 -7.10 0.35
C PHE A 99 0.64 -7.55 0.74
N GLY A 100 0.23 -8.78 0.39
CA GLY A 100 -1.06 -9.33 0.80
C GLY A 100 -1.25 -9.47 2.30
N VAL A 101 -0.20 -9.83 3.05
CA VAL A 101 -0.25 -9.89 4.52
C VAL A 101 -0.42 -8.50 5.12
N MET A 102 0.34 -7.51 4.66
CA MET A 102 0.24 -6.12 5.13
C MET A 102 -1.13 -5.52 4.88
N LEU A 103 -1.77 -5.86 3.76
CA LEU A 103 -3.14 -5.38 3.48
C LEU A 103 -4.18 -5.88 4.52
N LEU A 104 -3.91 -7.00 5.20
CA LEU A 104 -4.80 -7.62 6.20
C LEU A 104 -4.53 -7.17 7.64
N HIS A 105 -3.39 -6.53 7.91
CA HIS A 105 -3.01 -6.04 9.25
C HIS A 105 -4.11 -5.23 9.98
N PRO A 106 -4.89 -4.37 9.31
CA PRO A 106 -5.93 -3.58 9.97
C PRO A 106 -7.12 -4.38 10.51
N VAL A 107 -7.25 -5.66 10.15
CA VAL A 107 -8.39 -6.52 10.53
C VAL A 107 -8.09 -7.33 11.82
N GLY A 108 -7.02 -6.97 12.55
CA GLY A 108 -6.85 -7.31 13.96
C GLY A 108 -6.40 -8.73 14.31
N ARG A 109 -5.85 -9.54 13.38
CA ARG A 109 -5.57 -10.96 13.69
C ARG A 109 -4.25 -11.61 13.27
N VAL A 110 -3.27 -10.93 12.68
CA VAL A 110 -2.24 -11.69 11.93
C VAL A 110 -0.79 -11.19 12.04
N ARG A 111 -0.34 -10.79 13.24
CA ARG A 111 1.09 -10.53 13.49
C ARG A 111 1.99 -11.74 13.17
N THR A 112 1.46 -12.95 13.34
CA THR A 112 2.11 -14.22 13.01
C THR A 112 2.21 -14.52 11.51
N LEU A 113 1.48 -13.83 10.63
CA LEU A 113 1.59 -14.08 9.18
C LEU A 113 2.75 -13.33 8.53
N HIS A 114 3.29 -12.28 9.13
CA HIS A 114 4.44 -11.54 8.57
C HIS A 114 5.71 -12.40 8.49
N THR A 115 5.82 -13.45 9.31
CA THR A 115 6.94 -14.39 9.24
C THR A 115 6.76 -15.43 8.13
N LEU A 116 5.54 -15.61 7.63
CA LEU A 116 5.21 -16.67 6.69
C LEU A 116 5.88 -16.49 5.31
N PRO A 117 5.88 -15.30 4.67
CA PRO A 117 6.58 -15.09 3.40
C PRO A 117 8.07 -15.38 3.51
N ALA A 118 8.71 -14.91 4.58
CA ALA A 118 10.13 -15.16 4.84
C ALA A 118 10.41 -16.65 5.08
N LEU A 119 9.58 -17.34 5.89
CA LEU A 119 9.70 -18.78 6.14
C LEU A 119 9.52 -19.60 4.85
N LEU A 120 8.54 -19.26 4.01
CA LEU A 120 8.32 -19.94 2.73
C LEU A 120 9.47 -19.69 1.76
N LEU A 121 10.02 -18.46 1.72
CA LEU A 121 11.20 -18.15 0.90
C LEU A 121 12.44 -18.91 1.37
N ILE A 122 12.71 -18.93 2.69
CA ILE A 122 13.82 -19.69 3.28
C ILE A 122 13.63 -21.19 3.02
N GLY A 123 12.43 -21.71 3.25
CA GLY A 123 12.08 -23.11 2.98
C GLY A 123 12.27 -23.46 1.51
N TRP A 124 11.89 -22.57 0.60
CA TRP A 124 12.11 -22.73 -0.83
C TRP A 124 13.60 -22.71 -1.21
N VAL A 125 14.41 -21.81 -0.62
CA VAL A 125 15.88 -21.81 -0.81
C VAL A 125 16.47 -23.12 -0.32
N MET A 126 16.09 -23.56 0.89
CA MET A 126 16.58 -24.82 1.46
C MET A 126 16.21 -26.01 0.56
N LEU A 127 14.95 -26.09 0.14
CA LEU A 127 14.46 -27.15 -0.74
C LEU A 127 15.17 -27.14 -2.11
N SER A 128 15.30 -25.96 -2.72
CA SER A 128 15.88 -25.83 -4.07
C SER A 128 17.38 -26.15 -4.08
N PHE A 129 18.16 -25.58 -3.17
CA PHE A 129 19.62 -25.69 -3.22
C PHE A 129 20.18 -26.90 -2.48
N PHE A 130 19.52 -27.39 -1.42
CA PHE A 130 20.04 -28.48 -0.60
C PHE A 130 19.34 -29.83 -0.83
N LEU A 131 18.16 -29.85 -1.47
CA LEU A 131 17.48 -31.11 -1.83
C LEU A 131 17.39 -31.30 -3.34
N LEU A 132 16.83 -30.35 -4.09
CA LEU A 132 16.62 -30.54 -5.53
C LEU A 132 17.92 -30.50 -6.32
N LEU A 133 18.84 -29.58 -6.02
CA LEU A 133 20.10 -29.47 -6.78
C LEU A 133 20.94 -30.75 -6.71
N PRO A 134 21.11 -31.42 -5.54
CA PRO A 134 21.79 -32.71 -5.49
C PRO A 134 21.06 -33.86 -6.22
N LEU A 135 19.73 -33.86 -6.20
CA LEU A 135 18.92 -34.91 -6.85
C LEU A 135 18.85 -34.75 -8.37
N SER A 136 18.78 -33.51 -8.85
CA SER A 136 18.60 -33.12 -10.26
C SER A 136 19.69 -32.13 -10.67
N PRO A 137 20.98 -32.51 -10.73
CA PRO A 137 22.10 -31.57 -10.87
C PRO A 137 22.15 -30.84 -12.23
N ALA A 138 21.40 -31.33 -13.23
CA ALA A 138 21.29 -30.65 -14.51
C ALA A 138 20.56 -29.30 -14.33
N LEU A 139 21.29 -28.20 -14.56
CA LEU A 139 20.82 -26.82 -14.34
C LEU A 139 19.42 -26.55 -14.95
N PRO A 140 19.09 -26.93 -16.21
CA PRO A 140 17.76 -26.68 -16.76
C PRO A 140 16.63 -27.42 -16.03
N THR A 141 16.90 -28.63 -15.56
CA THR A 141 15.92 -29.45 -14.81
C THR A 141 15.71 -28.87 -13.42
N TRP A 142 16.81 -28.67 -12.67
CA TRP A 142 16.77 -28.03 -11.35
C TRP A 142 16.04 -26.67 -11.38
N HIS A 143 16.34 -25.84 -12.38
CA HIS A 143 15.73 -24.53 -12.54
C HIS A 143 14.22 -24.63 -12.73
N ARG A 144 13.73 -25.52 -13.61
CA ARG A 144 12.28 -25.72 -13.83
C ARG A 144 11.57 -26.23 -12.59
N GLU A 145 12.15 -27.20 -11.88
CA GLU A 145 11.57 -27.77 -10.66
C GLU A 145 11.49 -26.72 -9.55
N SER A 146 12.58 -25.99 -9.31
CA SER A 146 12.63 -24.91 -8.30
C SER A 146 11.67 -23.77 -8.65
N ASN A 147 11.55 -23.42 -9.94
CA ASN A 147 10.59 -22.44 -10.46
C ASN A 147 9.14 -22.87 -10.18
N ALA A 148 8.79 -24.13 -10.45
CA ALA A 148 7.46 -24.66 -10.19
C ALA A 148 7.10 -24.62 -8.70
N ILE A 149 8.03 -24.99 -7.83
CA ILE A 149 7.81 -24.96 -6.37
C ILE A 149 7.60 -23.52 -5.87
N ALA A 150 8.39 -22.53 -6.36
CA ALA A 150 8.16 -21.13 -6.01
C ALA A 150 6.75 -20.65 -6.41
N ARG A 151 6.30 -21.05 -7.61
CA ARG A 151 4.97 -20.71 -8.11
C ARG A 151 3.86 -21.32 -7.26
N TYR A 152 3.99 -22.60 -6.88
CA TYR A 152 2.97 -23.28 -6.10
C TYR A 152 2.89 -22.82 -4.64
N PHE A 153 4.04 -22.72 -3.97
CA PHE A 153 4.06 -22.49 -2.52
C PHE A 153 4.11 -21.01 -2.13
N ILE A 154 4.57 -20.14 -3.03
CA ILE A 154 4.71 -18.71 -2.74
C ILE A 154 3.76 -17.88 -3.61
N CYS A 155 3.84 -18.01 -4.95
CA CYS A 155 3.05 -17.16 -5.86
C CYS A 155 1.55 -17.37 -5.71
N LEU A 156 1.08 -18.62 -5.78
CA LEU A 156 -0.35 -18.92 -5.75
C LEU A 156 -1.01 -18.44 -4.46
N PRO A 157 -0.58 -18.86 -3.25
CA PRO A 157 -1.17 -18.35 -2.02
C PRO A 157 -0.93 -16.86 -1.82
N GLY A 158 0.25 -16.34 -2.13
CA GLY A 158 0.59 -14.92 -1.96
C GLY A 158 -0.23 -14.00 -2.85
N GLY A 159 -0.42 -14.36 -4.11
CA GLY A 159 -1.24 -13.60 -5.07
C GLY A 159 -2.73 -13.63 -4.73
N LEU A 160 -3.26 -14.78 -4.29
CA LEU A 160 -4.64 -14.87 -3.80
C LEU A 160 -4.85 -14.06 -2.52
N LEU A 161 -3.88 -14.09 -1.60
CA LEU A 161 -3.92 -13.27 -0.39
C LEU A 161 -3.86 -11.78 -0.70
N ALA A 162 -3.01 -11.37 -1.64
CA ALA A 162 -2.93 -9.99 -2.13
C ALA A 162 -4.26 -9.54 -2.75
N ALA A 163 -4.88 -10.37 -3.59
CA ALA A 163 -6.19 -10.09 -4.16
C ALA A 163 -7.27 -9.91 -3.08
N TYR A 164 -7.29 -10.82 -2.09
CA TYR A 164 -8.24 -10.77 -0.97
C TYR A 164 -8.03 -9.54 -0.09
N GLY A 165 -6.78 -9.25 0.29
CA GLY A 165 -6.42 -8.06 1.08
C GLY A 165 -6.83 -6.77 0.37
N LEU A 166 -6.61 -6.68 -0.94
CA LEU A 166 -6.94 -5.49 -1.72
C LEU A 166 -8.46 -5.29 -1.80
N ARG A 167 -9.21 -6.38 -2.00
CA ARG A 167 -10.68 -6.36 -1.98
C ARG A 167 -11.23 -5.96 -0.60
N GLN A 168 -10.63 -6.45 0.49
CA GLN A 168 -11.05 -6.08 1.84
C GLN A 168 -10.87 -4.59 2.12
N GLN A 169 -9.73 -4.02 1.70
CA GLN A 169 -9.50 -2.58 1.82
C GLN A 169 -10.46 -1.76 0.95
N ALA A 170 -10.70 -2.18 -0.29
CA ALA A 170 -11.69 -1.55 -1.18
C ALA A 170 -13.10 -1.51 -0.54
N MET A 171 -13.50 -2.56 0.18
CA MET A 171 -14.83 -2.65 0.78
C MET A 171 -14.98 -1.89 2.09
N HIS A 172 -13.97 -1.92 2.98
CA HIS A 172 -14.12 -1.38 4.34
C HIS A 172 -13.66 0.06 4.50
N ARG A 173 -12.72 0.54 3.67
CA ARG A 173 -12.10 1.86 3.84
C ARG A 173 -12.56 2.87 2.82
N PHE A 174 -12.66 2.43 1.58
CA PHE A 174 -12.88 3.32 0.46
C PHE A 174 -14.35 3.44 0.06
N SER A 175 -15.25 2.60 0.61
CA SER A 175 -16.68 2.65 0.30
C SER A 175 -17.38 3.91 0.84
N GLY A 176 -16.77 4.58 1.83
CA GLY A 176 -17.27 5.83 2.40
C GLY A 176 -16.70 7.09 1.73
N LEU A 177 -15.76 6.95 0.81
CA LEU A 177 -15.21 8.08 0.04
C LEU A 177 -15.99 8.23 -1.26
N ASP A 178 -16.24 9.47 -1.67
CA ASP A 178 -16.92 9.78 -2.94
C ASP A 178 -15.96 9.62 -4.15
N ALA A 179 -15.43 8.41 -4.32
CA ALA A 179 -14.43 8.07 -5.33
C ALA A 179 -14.73 6.73 -6.04
N PRO A 180 -15.85 6.64 -6.77
CA PRO A 180 -16.29 5.40 -7.42
C PRO A 180 -15.28 4.85 -8.44
N ASP A 181 -14.54 5.72 -9.12
CA ASP A 181 -13.52 5.33 -10.09
C ASP A 181 -12.36 4.59 -9.43
N VAL A 182 -11.88 5.08 -8.28
CA VAL A 182 -10.81 4.43 -7.51
C VAL A 182 -11.26 3.05 -7.05
N LEU A 183 -12.48 2.95 -6.50
CA LEU A 183 -13.05 1.68 -6.08
C LEU A 183 -13.13 0.66 -7.21
N ASN A 184 -13.54 1.09 -8.40
CA ASN A 184 -13.55 0.24 -9.59
C ASN A 184 -12.14 -0.19 -10.00
N MET A 185 -11.16 0.70 -9.96
CA MET A 185 -9.76 0.35 -10.26
C MET A 185 -9.18 -0.64 -9.23
N LEU A 186 -9.48 -0.49 -7.94
CA LEU A 186 -9.10 -1.46 -6.91
C LEU A 186 -9.75 -2.84 -7.14
N ARG A 187 -11.01 -2.88 -7.59
CA ARG A 187 -11.69 -4.13 -7.97
C ARG A 187 -11.03 -4.79 -9.18
N ILE A 188 -10.71 -4.01 -10.21
CA ILE A 188 -10.00 -4.49 -11.41
C ILE A 188 -8.63 -5.04 -11.02
N ALA A 189 -7.88 -4.33 -10.19
CA ALA A 189 -6.59 -4.79 -9.67
C ALA A 189 -6.72 -6.08 -8.85
N GLY A 190 -7.75 -6.20 -8.01
CA GLY A 190 -8.03 -7.42 -7.25
C GLY A 190 -8.29 -8.63 -8.17
N TRP A 191 -9.12 -8.47 -9.20
CA TRP A 191 -9.34 -9.53 -10.20
C TRP A 191 -8.09 -9.85 -11.01
N ALA A 192 -7.31 -8.84 -11.41
CA ALA A 192 -6.04 -9.03 -12.10
C ALA A 192 -5.07 -9.86 -11.24
N LEU A 193 -5.00 -9.60 -9.93
CA LEU A 193 -4.21 -10.39 -8.99
C LEU A 193 -4.70 -11.84 -8.87
N VAL A 194 -6.02 -12.10 -8.90
CA VAL A 194 -6.56 -13.47 -8.93
C VAL A 194 -6.11 -14.19 -10.20
N PHE A 195 -6.34 -13.61 -11.38
CA PHE A 195 -5.94 -14.22 -12.64
C PHE A 195 -4.42 -14.38 -12.74
N TYR A 196 -3.65 -13.42 -12.22
CA TYR A 196 -2.21 -13.51 -12.11
C TYR A 196 -1.80 -14.70 -11.23
N ALA A 197 -2.37 -14.84 -10.03
CA ALA A 197 -2.06 -15.93 -9.11
C ALA A 197 -2.38 -17.30 -9.73
N LEU A 198 -3.49 -17.42 -10.46
CA LEU A 198 -3.86 -18.66 -11.15
C LEU A 198 -2.90 -18.96 -12.31
N LEU A 199 -2.67 -18.01 -13.22
CA LEU A 199 -1.84 -18.26 -14.40
C LEU A 199 -0.34 -18.32 -14.07
N ALA A 200 0.16 -17.50 -13.15
CA ALA A 200 1.57 -17.51 -12.74
C ALA A 200 1.85 -18.58 -11.68
N GLY A 201 0.91 -18.86 -10.78
CA GLY A 201 1.08 -19.84 -9.71
C GLY A 201 0.81 -21.28 -10.14
N LEU A 202 -0.22 -21.54 -10.95
CA LEU A 202 -0.68 -22.90 -11.25
C LEU A 202 -0.11 -23.48 -12.56
N ILE A 203 0.48 -22.65 -13.42
CA ILE A 203 0.96 -23.06 -14.75
C ILE A 203 2.49 -22.85 -14.82
N PRO A 204 3.31 -23.68 -14.17
CA PRO A 204 4.76 -23.55 -14.25
C PRO A 204 5.31 -24.06 -15.59
N PRO A 205 6.64 -23.97 -15.81
CA PRO A 205 7.31 -24.81 -16.79
C PRO A 205 7.01 -26.31 -16.57
N PRO A 206 7.12 -27.16 -17.60
CA PRO A 206 6.90 -28.61 -17.46
C PRO A 206 7.84 -29.24 -16.43
N VAL A 207 7.26 -30.01 -15.51
CA VAL A 207 7.98 -30.72 -14.42
C VAL A 207 7.39 -32.12 -14.22
N PRO A 208 8.16 -33.08 -13.67
CA PRO A 208 7.71 -34.48 -13.58
C PRO A 208 6.70 -34.77 -12.45
N PHE A 209 6.38 -33.80 -11.61
CA PHE A 209 5.53 -33.96 -10.42
C PHE A 209 4.22 -33.15 -10.50
N PRO A 210 3.16 -33.55 -9.76
CA PRO A 210 1.85 -32.88 -9.83
C PRO A 210 1.82 -31.50 -9.16
N PRO A 211 0.93 -30.60 -9.62
CA PRO A 211 0.09 -30.73 -10.83
C PRO A 211 0.86 -30.45 -12.14
N GLY A 212 2.15 -30.10 -12.07
CA GLY A 212 2.95 -29.63 -13.21
C GLY A 212 3.26 -30.69 -14.27
N ASN A 213 3.02 -31.97 -13.98
CA ASN A 213 3.11 -33.05 -14.95
C ASN A 213 1.94 -33.07 -15.95
N TRP A 214 0.77 -32.49 -15.61
CA TRP A 214 -0.39 -32.42 -16.51
C TRP A 214 -0.92 -30.99 -16.73
N LEU A 215 -0.71 -30.07 -15.80
CA LEU A 215 -1.04 -28.65 -15.93
C LEU A 215 0.23 -27.81 -15.90
N ASN A 216 0.73 -27.43 -17.07
CA ASN A 216 1.96 -26.66 -17.23
C ASN A 216 1.88 -25.78 -18.48
N ALA A 217 2.94 -25.03 -18.74
CA ALA A 217 3.00 -24.09 -19.86
C ALA A 217 2.77 -24.76 -21.23
N ASP A 218 3.28 -25.98 -21.44
CA ASP A 218 3.16 -26.70 -22.70
C ASP A 218 1.72 -27.21 -22.90
N THR A 219 1.11 -27.78 -21.86
CA THR A 219 -0.28 -28.26 -21.94
C THR A 219 -1.26 -27.10 -22.07
N PHE A 220 -0.99 -25.95 -21.45
CA PHE A 220 -1.76 -24.73 -21.64
C PHE A 220 -1.66 -24.20 -23.08
N ASP A 221 -0.46 -24.10 -23.65
CA ASP A 221 -0.28 -23.63 -25.03
C ASP A 221 -0.90 -24.59 -26.06
N ALA A 222 -0.85 -25.91 -25.78
CA ALA A 222 -1.52 -26.91 -26.62
C ALA A 222 -3.03 -26.72 -26.66
N VAL A 223 -3.68 -26.43 -25.51
CA VAL A 223 -5.13 -26.28 -25.40
C VAL A 223 -5.62 -24.91 -25.85
N ILE A 224 -4.95 -23.83 -25.42
CA ILE A 224 -5.36 -22.45 -25.66
C ILE A 224 -4.88 -21.95 -27.03
N GLY A 225 -3.80 -22.54 -27.56
CA GLY A 225 -3.18 -22.13 -28.82
C GLY A 225 -2.31 -20.89 -28.71
N ALA A 226 -2.01 -20.44 -27.49
CA ALA A 226 -1.14 -19.31 -27.20
C ALA A 226 -0.33 -19.52 -25.90
N PRO A 227 0.95 -19.12 -25.86
CA PRO A 227 1.79 -19.26 -24.68
C PRO A 227 1.26 -18.52 -23.44
N PRO A 228 1.41 -19.09 -22.22
CA PRO A 228 0.92 -18.47 -20.98
C PRO A 228 1.49 -17.07 -20.70
N PHE A 229 2.72 -16.79 -21.12
CA PHE A 229 3.37 -15.49 -20.86
C PHE A 229 2.63 -14.32 -21.49
N ILE A 230 1.91 -14.53 -22.60
CA ILE A 230 1.11 -13.50 -23.26
C ILE A 230 -0.03 -13.06 -22.34
N PHE A 231 -0.75 -14.03 -21.76
CA PHE A 231 -1.84 -13.74 -20.82
C PHE A 231 -1.32 -13.06 -19.56
N ARG A 232 -0.16 -13.50 -19.05
CA ARG A 232 0.50 -12.83 -17.92
C ARG A 232 0.93 -11.41 -18.25
N ALA A 233 1.38 -11.14 -19.48
CA ALA A 233 1.72 -9.79 -19.93
C ALA A 233 0.50 -8.87 -19.95
N VAL A 234 -0.62 -9.36 -20.48
CA VAL A 234 -1.89 -8.61 -20.47
C VAL A 234 -2.36 -8.33 -19.04
N ILE A 235 -2.34 -9.35 -18.17
CA ILE A 235 -2.72 -9.18 -16.76
C ILE A 235 -1.78 -8.23 -16.03
N GLY A 236 -0.48 -8.31 -16.28
CA GLY A 236 0.51 -7.39 -15.75
C GLY A 236 0.24 -5.95 -16.15
N LEU A 237 -0.10 -5.71 -17.42
CA LEU A 237 -0.50 -4.39 -17.92
C LEU A 237 -1.79 -3.89 -17.25
N VAL A 238 -2.82 -4.73 -17.16
CA VAL A 238 -4.07 -4.39 -16.47
C VAL A 238 -3.80 -4.05 -15.01
N MET A 239 -3.00 -4.84 -14.32
CA MET A 239 -2.60 -4.60 -12.93
C MET A 239 -1.82 -3.30 -12.80
N ALA A 240 -0.87 -3.02 -13.69
CA ALA A 240 -0.12 -1.77 -13.69
C ALA A 240 -1.06 -0.56 -13.84
N VAL A 241 -1.92 -0.55 -14.86
CA VAL A 241 -2.87 0.54 -15.10
C VAL A 241 -3.84 0.71 -13.93
N ALA A 242 -4.41 -0.39 -13.43
CA ALA A 242 -5.40 -0.36 -12.36
C ALA A 242 -4.79 0.15 -11.05
N ILE A 243 -3.61 -0.34 -10.65
CA ILE A 243 -2.93 0.14 -9.44
C ILE A 243 -2.53 1.60 -9.61
N ILE A 244 -1.91 2.00 -10.72
CA ILE A 244 -1.49 3.39 -10.94
C ILE A 244 -2.68 4.35 -10.87
N ARG A 245 -3.82 3.98 -11.44
CA ARG A 245 -5.05 4.79 -11.34
C ARG A 245 -5.64 4.78 -9.94
N ALA A 246 -5.58 3.65 -9.23
CA ALA A 246 -6.06 3.56 -7.86
C ALA A 246 -5.24 4.43 -6.89
N LEU A 247 -3.94 4.62 -7.15
CA LEU A 247 -3.08 5.47 -6.32
C LEU A 247 -3.49 6.96 -6.32
N LYS A 248 -4.32 7.42 -7.27
CA LYS A 248 -4.93 8.76 -7.24
C LYS A 248 -5.72 9.01 -5.94
N ILE A 249 -6.14 7.94 -5.25
CA ILE A 249 -6.81 8.05 -3.96
C ILE A 249 -6.00 8.83 -2.93
N PHE A 250 -4.67 8.78 -3.00
CA PHE A 250 -3.83 9.51 -2.07
C PHE A 250 -3.88 11.02 -2.27
N ASP A 251 -4.09 11.47 -3.51
CA ASP A 251 -4.30 12.89 -3.79
C ASP A 251 -5.59 13.36 -3.09
N LEU A 252 -6.69 12.59 -3.24
CA LEU A 252 -7.99 12.88 -2.61
C LEU A 252 -7.92 12.84 -1.07
N GLU A 253 -7.24 11.85 -0.51
CA GLU A 253 -7.12 11.71 0.95
C GLU A 253 -6.28 12.83 1.55
N THR A 254 -5.28 13.33 0.81
CA THR A 254 -4.46 14.48 1.23
C THR A 254 -5.25 15.78 1.21
N GLU A 255 -6.05 16.01 0.18
CA GLU A 255 -6.94 17.19 0.10
C GLU A 255 -7.89 17.21 1.30
N HIS A 256 -8.53 16.09 1.62
CA HIS A 256 -9.44 16.00 2.75
C HIS A 256 -8.72 16.20 4.10
N PHE A 257 -7.50 15.68 4.24
CA PHE A 257 -6.68 15.92 5.43
C PHE A 257 -6.35 17.41 5.61
N ILE A 258 -5.92 18.08 4.54
CA ILE A 258 -5.63 19.52 4.56
C ILE A 258 -6.88 20.32 4.96
N GLU A 259 -8.03 20.03 4.33
CA GLU A 259 -9.30 20.69 4.65
C GLU A 259 -9.68 20.53 6.14
N SER A 260 -9.49 19.33 6.69
CA SER A 260 -9.78 19.07 8.11
C SER A 260 -8.86 19.87 9.05
N MET A 261 -7.58 20.04 8.69
CA MET A 261 -6.65 20.87 9.46
C MET A 261 -7.03 22.35 9.37
N GLU A 262 -7.42 22.84 8.20
CA GLU A 262 -7.86 24.22 8.01
C GLU A 262 -9.10 24.53 8.86
N GLN A 263 -10.09 23.62 8.87
CA GLN A 263 -11.27 23.77 9.72
C GLN A 263 -10.92 23.80 11.22
N GLN A 264 -10.01 22.92 11.67
CA GLN A 264 -9.53 22.95 13.05
C GLN A 264 -8.83 24.27 13.40
N GLN A 265 -8.03 24.81 12.49
CA GLN A 265 -7.36 26.09 12.70
C GLN A 265 -8.35 27.26 12.76
N ILE A 266 -9.36 27.26 11.89
CA ILE A 266 -10.44 28.27 11.91
C ILE A 266 -11.18 28.21 13.25
N LEU A 267 -11.54 27.01 13.72
CA LEU A 267 -12.22 26.84 15.02
C LEU A 267 -11.34 27.26 16.20
N ALA A 268 -10.04 26.97 16.17
CA ALA A 268 -9.09 27.41 17.19
C ALA A 268 -8.99 28.95 17.23
N ASN A 269 -8.80 29.57 16.06
CA ASN A 269 -8.73 31.03 15.94
C ASN A 269 -10.02 31.72 16.40
N GLU A 270 -11.18 31.13 16.08
CA GLU A 270 -12.48 31.66 16.50
C GLU A 270 -12.68 31.52 18.02
N ARG A 271 -12.25 30.41 18.62
CA ARG A 271 -12.24 30.25 20.09
C ARG A 271 -11.38 31.30 20.76
N ASP A 272 -10.19 31.58 20.24
CA ASP A 272 -9.30 32.61 20.77
C ASP A 272 -9.86 34.03 20.58
N ARG A 273 -10.60 34.27 19.48
CA ARG A 273 -11.32 35.53 19.30
C ARG A 273 -12.44 35.68 20.32
N ILE A 274 -13.29 34.67 20.47
CA ILE A 274 -14.40 34.67 21.44
C ILE A 274 -13.86 34.82 22.86
N ALA A 275 -12.78 34.11 23.22
CA ALA A 275 -12.17 34.22 24.53
C ALA A 275 -11.72 35.66 24.82
N ARG A 276 -11.07 36.32 23.86
CA ARG A 276 -10.68 37.75 23.97
C ARG A 276 -11.87 38.68 24.06
N GLU A 277 -12.88 38.53 23.19
CA GLU A 277 -14.09 39.36 23.23
C GLU A 277 -14.88 39.18 24.54
N LEU A 278 -14.94 37.96 25.06
CA LEU A 278 -15.58 37.68 26.35
C LEU A 278 -14.78 38.29 27.49
N HIS A 279 -13.45 38.16 27.47
CA HIS A 279 -12.55 38.75 28.46
C HIS A 279 -12.71 40.28 28.49
N ASP A 280 -12.60 40.95 27.35
CA ASP A 280 -12.79 42.40 27.22
C ASP A 280 -14.21 42.84 27.65
N GLY A 281 -15.23 42.14 27.15
CA GLY A 281 -16.64 42.50 27.38
C GLY A 281 -17.11 42.24 28.81
N VAL A 282 -16.63 41.17 29.46
CA VAL A 282 -16.95 40.86 30.86
C VAL A 282 -16.23 41.84 31.78
N ILE A 283 -14.94 42.11 31.56
CA ILE A 283 -14.19 43.10 32.36
C ILE A 283 -14.89 44.46 32.31
N GLN A 284 -15.31 44.93 31.13
CA GLN A 284 -15.98 46.23 31.01
C GLN A 284 -17.32 46.28 31.78
N LYS A 285 -18.14 45.22 31.72
CA LYS A 285 -19.42 45.16 32.45
C LYS A 285 -19.22 45.09 33.96
N VAL A 286 -18.27 44.27 34.43
CA VAL A 286 -17.93 44.14 35.85
C VAL A 286 -17.37 45.45 36.39
N TYR A 287 -16.50 46.11 35.62
CA TYR A 287 -15.96 47.43 35.95
C TYR A 287 -17.06 48.50 36.07
N THR A 288 -17.99 48.54 35.09
CA THR A 288 -19.13 49.48 35.11
C THR A 288 -20.03 49.24 36.32
N ALA A 289 -20.33 47.97 36.64
CA ALA A 289 -21.09 47.63 37.84
C ALA A 289 -20.37 48.07 39.13
N GLY A 290 -19.05 47.90 39.19
CA GLY A 290 -18.21 48.38 40.29
C GLY A 290 -18.32 49.89 40.49
N LEU A 291 -18.23 50.68 39.41
CA LEU A 291 -18.38 52.15 39.47
C LEU A 291 -19.78 52.58 39.94
N LEU A 292 -20.85 51.92 39.48
CA LEU A 292 -22.21 52.22 39.91
C LEU A 292 -22.42 51.95 41.40
N ILE A 293 -21.86 50.84 41.92
CA ILE A 293 -21.93 50.48 43.33
C ILE A 293 -21.09 51.44 44.19
N ASP A 294 -19.88 51.81 43.74
CA ASP A 294 -19.04 52.80 44.42
C ASP A 294 -19.72 54.19 44.50
N SER A 295 -20.36 54.62 43.40
CA SER A 295 -21.16 55.84 43.38
C SER A 295 -22.33 55.78 44.36
N ALA A 296 -23.04 54.65 44.44
CA ALA A 296 -24.14 54.47 45.39
C ALA A 296 -23.64 54.46 46.84
N ALA A 297 -22.49 53.85 47.11
CA ALA A 297 -21.87 53.83 48.44
C ALA A 297 -21.53 55.25 48.93
N LYS A 298 -21.00 56.11 48.05
CA LYS A 298 -20.69 57.52 48.35
C LYS A 298 -21.92 58.38 48.68
N MET A 299 -23.12 57.96 48.25
CA MET A 299 -24.38 58.64 48.54
C MET A 299 -25.06 58.16 49.83
N THR A 300 -24.53 57.12 50.49
CA THR A 300 -25.04 56.59 51.76
C THR A 300 -24.24 57.07 52.97
N SER A 301 -24.90 57.27 54.11
CA SER A 301 -24.26 57.66 55.37
C SER A 301 -23.32 56.56 55.91
N GLY A 302 -22.14 56.95 56.36
CA GLY A 302 -20.98 56.07 56.62
C GLY A 302 -21.19 54.91 57.59
N ASP A 303 -22.17 54.99 58.49
CA ASP A 303 -22.49 53.95 59.48
C ASP A 303 -23.77 53.16 59.17
N SER A 304 -24.39 53.33 58.00
CA SER A 304 -25.58 52.55 57.68
C SER A 304 -25.22 51.09 57.36
N PRO A 305 -26.06 50.11 57.75
CA PRO A 305 -25.91 48.71 57.36
C PRO A 305 -25.84 48.50 55.84
N LEU A 306 -26.35 49.46 55.07
CA LEU A 306 -26.36 49.46 53.61
C LEU A 306 -24.99 49.85 53.02
N ALA A 307 -24.28 50.78 53.67
CA ALA A 307 -22.91 51.17 53.28
C ALA A 307 -21.91 50.01 53.45
N ILE A 308 -22.05 49.23 54.54
CA ILE A 308 -21.22 48.04 54.78
C ILE A 308 -21.46 46.97 53.70
N ARG A 309 -22.72 46.77 53.28
CA ARG A 309 -23.06 45.80 52.21
C ARG A 309 -22.57 46.26 50.84
N LEU A 310 -22.64 47.55 50.53
CA LEU A 310 -22.13 48.11 49.28
C LEU A 310 -20.60 47.98 49.21
N SER A 311 -19.87 48.33 50.28
CA SER A 311 -18.42 48.15 50.42
C SER A 311 -17.99 46.70 50.17
N LYS A 312 -18.72 45.73 50.75
CA LYS A 312 -18.44 44.30 50.53
C LYS A 312 -18.70 43.87 49.09
N ALA A 313 -19.73 44.43 48.43
CA ALA A 313 -20.04 44.15 47.03
C ALA A 313 -18.97 44.74 46.07
N THR A 314 -18.43 45.93 46.36
CA THR A 314 -17.30 46.48 45.61
C THR A 314 -16.03 45.65 45.77
N GLY A 315 -15.77 45.13 46.98
CA GLY A 315 -14.66 44.20 47.22
C GLY A 315 -14.74 42.95 46.34
N VAL A 316 -15.91 42.29 46.33
CA VAL A 316 -16.14 41.08 45.50
C VAL A 316 -16.00 41.37 44.00
N LEU A 317 -16.43 42.55 43.53
CA LEU A 317 -16.27 42.94 42.12
C LEU A 317 -14.82 43.24 41.75
N ASN A 318 -14.04 43.86 42.66
CA ASN A 318 -12.61 44.10 42.43
C ASN A 318 -11.81 42.80 42.43
N ASP A 319 -12.13 41.86 43.33
CA ASP A 319 -11.52 40.52 43.34
C ASP A 319 -11.83 39.78 42.03
N ALA A 320 -13.09 39.82 41.56
CA ALA A 320 -13.48 39.22 40.28
C ALA A 320 -12.77 39.86 39.07
N ILE A 321 -12.51 41.18 39.08
CA ILE A 321 -11.71 41.85 38.04
C ILE A 321 -10.25 41.39 38.07
N GLY A 322 -9.68 41.23 39.27
CA GLY A 322 -8.32 40.71 39.47
C GLY A 322 -8.16 39.29 38.93
N ASP A 323 -9.08 38.38 39.30
CA ASP A 323 -9.07 36.98 38.85
C ASP A 323 -9.24 36.87 37.32
N LEU A 324 -10.06 37.74 36.71
CA LEU A 324 -10.22 37.81 35.26
C LEU A 324 -8.96 38.37 34.58
N ALA A 325 -8.24 39.31 35.18
CA ALA A 325 -7.02 39.87 34.62
C ALA A 325 -5.81 38.91 34.67
N GLU A 326 -5.78 37.99 35.64
CA GLU A 326 -4.71 36.98 35.79
C GLU A 326 -4.94 35.69 34.97
N SER A 327 -6.15 35.47 34.45
CA SER A 327 -6.55 34.24 33.75
C SER A 327 -6.57 34.31 32.22
N GLY A 328 -6.20 35.45 31.63
CA GLY A 328 -5.96 35.63 30.19
C GLY A 328 -4.48 35.63 29.85
#